data_AF-A0A1D3L8J7-F1
#
_entry.id   AF-A0A1D3L8J7-F1
#
_cell.length_a   1.000
_cell.length_b   1.000
_cell.length_c   1.000
_cell.angle_alpha   90.00
_cell.angle_beta   90.00
_cell.angle_gamma   90.00
#
_symmetry.space_group_name_H-M   'P 1'
#
loop_
_entity.id
_entity.type
_entity.pdbx_description
1 polymer ?
#
loop_
_entity_poly.entity_id
_entity_poly.type
_entity_poly.pdbx_seq_one_letter_code
_entity_poly.pdbx_strand_id
1 'polypeptide(L)'
;MFIFINDNSEEIYEKNNHLLCKYPKETIQACIFINEALKYLERYATSKDCYKLCNRYYAYNIYFYKKKHRGHTNVEKIQYIIINQNE
;
A
#
# COMPACT_ATOMS: atom_id res chain seq x y z
N MET A 1 28.05 46.65 14.28
CA MET A 1 27.90 46.03 12.95
C MET A 1 26.74 45.05 13.04
N PHE A 2 25.52 45.53 12.77
CA PHE A 2 24.33 44.67 12.79
C PHE A 2 24.17 44.09 11.39
N ILE A 3 24.51 42.82 11.23
CA ILE A 3 24.15 42.08 10.03
C ILE A 3 22.66 41.79 10.17
N PHE A 4 21.82 42.71 9.68
CA PHE A 4 20.44 42.37 9.38
C PHE A 4 20.51 41.44 8.17
N ILE A 5 20.54 40.13 8.43
CA ILE A 5 20.16 39.12 7.44
C ILE A 5 18.65 39.28 7.27
N ASN A 6 18.26 40.32 6.54
CA ASN A 6 16.97 40.36 5.88
C ASN A 6 17.14 39.48 4.65
N ASP A 7 17.25 38.16 4.87
CA ASP A 7 16.90 37.25 3.80
C ASP A 7 15.42 37.53 3.55
N ASN A 8 15.12 38.27 2.49
CA ASN A 8 13.76 38.63 2.17
C ASN A 8 13.00 37.30 2.01
N SER A 9 11.89 37.15 2.74
CA SER A 9 11.11 35.89 2.75
C SER A 9 10.78 35.38 1.35
N GLU A 10 10.68 36.30 0.39
CA GLU A 10 10.45 36.05 -1.04
C GLU A 10 11.67 35.40 -1.73
N GLU A 11 12.89 35.85 -1.44
CA GLU A 11 14.13 35.27 -2.01
C GLU A 11 14.37 33.84 -1.48
N ILE A 12 14.09 33.60 -0.19
CA ILE A 12 14.10 32.26 0.40
C ILE A 12 13.01 31.38 -0.25
N TYR A 13 11.80 31.92 -0.45
CA TYR A 13 10.69 31.20 -1.06
C TYR A 13 11.01 30.77 -2.50
N GLU A 14 11.53 31.68 -3.34
CA GLU A 14 11.90 31.37 -4.73
C GLU A 14 13.02 30.33 -4.79
N LYS A 15 14.07 30.48 -3.97
CA LYS A 15 15.19 29.53 -3.92
C LYS A 15 14.74 28.13 -3.52
N ASN A 16 13.74 28.02 -2.64
CA ASN A 16 13.24 26.75 -2.11
C ASN A 16 11.94 26.25 -2.77
N ASN A 17 11.40 26.95 -3.77
CA ASN A 17 10.13 26.62 -4.42
C ASN A 17 10.12 25.18 -5.00
N HIS A 18 11.28 24.71 -5.46
CA HIS A 18 11.47 23.35 -5.96
C HIS A 18 11.27 22.25 -4.89
N LEU A 19 11.37 22.58 -3.60
CA LEU A 19 11.12 21.65 -2.48
C LEU A 19 9.63 21.58 -2.11
N LEU A 20 8.81 22.50 -2.60
CA LEU A 20 7.39 22.52 -2.31
C LEU A 20 6.69 21.38 -3.05
N CYS A 21 5.79 20.71 -2.35
CA CYS A 21 4.91 19.73 -2.98
C CYS A 21 4.06 20.44 -4.03
N LYS A 22 4.25 20.09 -5.30
CA LYS A 22 3.57 20.72 -6.44
C LYS A 22 2.05 20.49 -6.42
N TYR A 23 1.62 19.38 -5.83
CA TYR A 23 0.22 18.89 -5.86
C TYR A 23 -0.19 18.36 -4.47
N PRO A 24 -0.27 19.22 -3.45
CA PRO A 24 -0.49 18.79 -2.07
C PRO A 24 -1.88 18.17 -1.88
N LYS A 25 -2.90 18.67 -2.60
CA LYS A 25 -4.27 18.15 -2.51
C LYS A 25 -4.37 16.75 -3.12
N GLU A 26 -3.78 16.55 -4.28
CA GLU A 26 -3.73 15.27 -4.99
C GLU A 26 -2.93 14.25 -4.19
N THR A 27 -1.82 14.68 -3.57
CA THR A 27 -1.02 13.83 -2.68
C THR A 27 -1.84 13.36 -1.49
N ILE A 28 -2.56 14.26 -0.81
CA ILE A 28 -3.45 13.90 0.31
C ILE A 28 -4.53 12.93 -0.16
N GLN A 29 -5.17 13.20 -1.30
CA GLN A 29 -6.22 12.35 -1.84
C GLN A 29 -5.71 10.95 -2.20
N ALA A 30 -4.51 10.87 -2.80
CA ALA A 30 -3.85 9.61 -3.10
C ALA A 30 -3.52 8.82 -1.82
N CYS A 31 -3.02 9.49 -0.78
CA CYS A 31 -2.76 8.86 0.51
C CYS A 31 -4.04 8.29 1.14
N ILE A 32 -5.15 9.03 1.13
CA ILE A 32 -6.45 8.55 1.64
C ILE A 32 -6.89 7.31 0.86
N PHE A 33 -6.86 7.37 -0.48
CA PHE A 33 -7.27 6.28 -1.34
C PHE A 33 -6.43 5.00 -1.11
N ILE A 34 -5.11 5.14 -1.03
CA ILE A 34 -4.20 4.01 -0.77
C ILE A 34 -4.46 3.41 0.61
N ASN A 35 -4.67 4.25 1.63
CA ASN A 35 -4.95 3.78 2.98
C ASN A 35 -6.28 3.01 3.06
N GLU A 36 -7.31 3.41 2.31
CA GLU A 36 -8.53 2.62 2.20
C GLU A 36 -8.29 1.30 1.46
N ALA A 37 -7.56 1.33 0.35
CA ALA A 37 -7.20 0.12 -0.39
C ALA A 37 -6.43 -0.90 0.47
N LEU A 38 -5.51 -0.42 1.32
CA LEU A 38 -4.74 -1.24 2.25
C LEU A 38 -5.64 -1.96 3.26
N LYS A 39 -6.64 -1.29 3.85
CA LYS A 39 -7.60 -1.92 4.77
C LYS A 39 -8.36 -3.06 4.10
N TYR A 40 -8.76 -2.88 2.85
CA TYR A 40 -9.42 -3.94 2.08
C TYR A 40 -8.46 -5.11 1.80
N LEU A 41 -7.21 -4.81 1.42
CA LEU A 41 -6.19 -5.83 1.16
C LEU A 41 -5.91 -6.66 2.41
N GLU A 42 -5.71 -6.02 3.57
CA GLU A 42 -5.50 -6.69 4.86
C GLU A 42 -6.66 -7.63 5.19
N ARG A 43 -7.91 -7.16 5.06
CA ARG A 43 -9.10 -7.99 5.27
C ARG A 43 -9.16 -9.18 4.32
N TYR A 44 -8.80 -9.00 3.05
CA TYR A 44 -8.78 -10.10 2.07
C TYR A 44 -7.65 -11.09 2.30
N ALA A 45 -6.50 -10.62 2.79
CA ALA A 45 -5.34 -11.45 3.12
C ALA A 45 -5.59 -12.30 4.37
N THR A 46 -6.19 -11.73 5.42
CA THR A 46 -6.41 -12.40 6.71
C THR A 46 -7.65 -13.30 6.73
N SER A 47 -8.73 -12.91 6.04
CA SER A 47 -9.97 -13.69 6.02
C SER A 47 -9.76 -15.05 5.34
N LYS A 48 -10.26 -16.10 5.99
CA LYS A 48 -10.44 -17.44 5.40
C LYS A 48 -11.84 -17.63 4.84
N ASP A 49 -12.75 -16.69 5.07
CA ASP A 49 -14.17 -16.85 4.78
C ASP A 49 -14.44 -16.85 3.28
N CYS A 50 -15.25 -17.82 2.87
CA CYS A 50 -15.72 -18.02 1.50
C CYS A 50 -14.62 -18.28 0.46
N TYR A 51 -13.35 -18.38 0.86
CA TYR A 51 -12.27 -18.82 -0.01
C TYR A 51 -12.31 -20.34 -0.16
N LYS A 52 -12.41 -20.80 -1.40
CA LYS A 52 -12.30 -22.21 -1.76
C LYS A 52 -10.88 -22.47 -2.24
N LEU A 53 -10.27 -23.53 -1.73
CA LEU A 53 -9.00 -24.02 -2.25
C LEU A 53 -9.19 -24.55 -3.67
N CYS A 54 -8.34 -24.11 -4.59
CA CYS A 54 -8.41 -24.46 -6.00
C CYS A 54 -7.28 -25.40 -6.43
N ASN A 55 -6.08 -25.12 -5.95
CA ASN A 55 -4.88 -25.83 -6.35
C ASN A 55 -3.81 -25.77 -5.25
N ARG A 56 -2.87 -26.70 -5.29
CA ARG A 56 -1.72 -26.79 -4.40
C ARG A 56 -0.48 -27.13 -5.21
N TYR A 57 0.61 -26.44 -4.91
CA TYR A 57 1.91 -26.74 -5.48
C TYR A 57 2.88 -27.11 -4.36
N TYR A 58 2.88 -28.41 -4.04
CA TYR A 58 3.55 -28.96 -2.86
C TYR A 58 5.06 -28.76 -2.87
N ALA A 59 5.71 -28.84 -4.04
CA ALA A 59 7.16 -28.65 -4.16
C ALA A 59 7.64 -27.29 -3.63
N TYR A 60 6.76 -26.30 -3.58
CA TYR A 60 7.07 -24.94 -3.10
C TYR A 60 6.15 -24.52 -1.94
N ASN A 61 5.38 -25.43 -1.34
CA ASN A 61 4.45 -25.11 -0.26
C ASN A 61 3.47 -23.96 -0.59
N ILE A 62 3.02 -23.87 -1.85
CA ILE A 62 2.09 -22.83 -2.32
C ILE A 62 0.67 -23.37 -2.40
N TYR A 63 -0.29 -22.58 -1.93
CA TYR A 63 -1.72 -22.87 -1.97
C TYR A 63 -2.47 -21.76 -2.70
N PHE A 64 -3.36 -22.14 -3.62
CA PHE A 64 -4.16 -21.21 -4.41
C PHE A 64 -5.61 -21.28 -3.99
N TYR A 65 -6.19 -20.14 -3.68
CA TYR A 65 -7.58 -19.99 -3.25
C TYR A 65 -8.32 -19.02 -4.16
N LYS A 66 -9.63 -19.22 -4.33
CA LYS A 66 -10.51 -18.27 -5.01
C LYS A 66 -11.80 -18.05 -4.23
N LYS A 67 -12.39 -16.87 -4.39
CA LYS A 67 -13.77 -16.59 -3.98
C LYS A 67 -14.46 -15.66 -4.96
N LYS A 68 -15.79 -15.61 -4.88
CA LYS A 68 -16.61 -14.57 -5.52
C LYS A 68 -16.93 -13.49 -4.50
N HIS A 69 -16.40 -12.29 -4.67
CA HIS A 69 -16.82 -11.11 -3.92
C HIS A 69 -18.09 -10.55 -4.56
N ARG A 70 -19.16 -10.39 -3.75
CA ARG A 70 -20.49 -9.88 -4.19
C ARG A 70 -21.08 -10.65 -5.39
N GLY A 71 -20.72 -11.92 -5.57
CA GLY A 71 -21.22 -12.78 -6.64
C GLY A 71 -20.62 -12.55 -8.03
N HIS A 72 -20.02 -11.38 -8.32
CA HIS A 72 -19.53 -11.04 -9.66
C HIS A 72 -17.99 -10.97 -9.74
N THR A 73 -17.31 -10.49 -8.71
CA THR A 73 -15.86 -10.28 -8.75
C THR A 73 -15.11 -11.54 -8.31
N ASN A 74 -14.21 -12.07 -9.14
CA ASN A 74 -13.29 -13.12 -8.71
C ASN A 74 -12.17 -12.50 -7.87
N VAL A 75 -11.89 -13.10 -6.71
CA VAL A 75 -10.74 -12.75 -5.87
C VAL A 75 -9.89 -13.98 -5.69
N GLU A 76 -8.62 -13.88 -6.05
CA GLU A 76 -7.63 -14.93 -5.92
C GLU A 76 -6.70 -14.63 -4.74
N LYS A 77 -6.25 -15.68 -4.06
CA LYS A 77 -5.31 -15.59 -2.95
C LYS A 77 -4.27 -16.69 -3.11
N ILE A 78 -3.00 -16.30 -3.06
CA ILE A 78 -1.86 -17.19 -3.08
C ILE A 78 -1.25 -17.17 -1.68
N GLN A 79 -1.15 -18.33 -1.06
CA GLN A 79 -0.52 -18.49 0.25
C GLN A 79 0.74 -19.33 0.08
N TYR A 80 1.88 -18.72 0.37
CA TYR A 80 3.17 -19.40 0.48
C TYR A 80 3.44 -19.73 1.95
N ILE A 81 3.72 -20.99 2.26
CA ILE A 81 4.03 -21.44 3.61
C ILE A 81 5.52 -21.67 3.72
N ILE A 82 6.17 -20.94 4.62
CA ILE A 82 7.56 -21.20 5.02
C ILE A 82 7.52 -22.21 6.16
N ILE A 83 8.02 -23.41 5.90
CA ILE A 83 8.20 -24.44 6.91
C ILE A 83 9.64 -24.31 7.40
N ASN A 84 9.83 -23.78 8.61
CA ASN A 84 11.14 -23.85 9.26
C ASN A 84 11.41 -25.31 9.59
N GLN A 85 12.46 -25.89 9.00
CA GLN A 85 12.85 -27.29 9.24
C GLN A 85 13.65 -27.50 10.54
N ASN A 86 13.74 -26.47 11.39
CA ASN A 86 14.63 -26.43 12.56
C ASN A 86 13.90 -26.22 13.91
N GLU A 87 12.60 -26.52 13.99
CA GLU A 87 11.87 -26.74 15.27
C GLU A 87 11.52 -28.22 15.40
#